data_AF-A0A7J8UXM1-F1
#
_entry.id   AF-A0A7J8UXM1-F1
#
_cell.length_a   1.000
_cell.length_b   1.000
_cell.length_c   1.000
_cell.angle_alpha   90.00
_cell.angle_beta   90.00
_cell.angle_gamma   90.00
#
_symmetry.space_group_name_H-M   'P 1'
#
loop_
_entity.id
_entity.type
_entity.pdbx_description
1 polymer ?
#
loop_
_entity_poly.entity_id
_entity_poly.type
_entity_poly.pdbx_seq_one_letter_code
_entity_poly.pdbx_strand_id
1 'polypeptide(L)'
;MSGSAYGSRFTALNHHAASLHFPPSADLSRAVLIIPLRELNITFVRENGGNKQVHEKEQLKNLLAELEQLLIHANIPYPVYFAFENDEIDTVLADIKKNDAIGQPATATTGGYKLVIPTPEPKKVASPTITNIQGWLSGLKVDGDTNQLPTIAIVASYDTFGAAPALSVGSDSNGSGVVALLEIARLFCLLYSNPKTRGRYNLLFGLTSGGPYNYNGTQKWLRSFDQRLRESIDYAICLNSIGSWDNELWIHVSKPPENAYIKQIFEGFSNVAEELDIKVGLKHKKINISNPRVAWEHEQFSRLRVTAATLSEISTAPELLQGTGGLFDSRQFVNETAITRGVKLVAESLANLVPIGRECVDCGPMTSVSGLYQSNANLLDIRGKGPALVGWNWGNVWEHVWKELADHTDEVNMQHEVLEGVFTFYDSTSARLNIYQVASVTFDLLLLLVLGSYLIVLFSFLVITTRGLDDLISLFRRPPSRKVKTA
;
A
#
# COMPACT_ATOMS: atom_id res chain seq x y z
N MET A 1 15.52 -16.84 6.10
CA MET A 1 14.46 -16.35 6.99
C MET A 1 13.18 -17.12 6.71
N SER A 2 13.10 -18.38 7.12
CA SER A 2 11.84 -19.15 7.06
C SER A 2 11.10 -18.98 8.38
N GLY A 3 9.89 -18.40 8.35
CA GLY A 3 8.99 -18.38 9.50
C GLY A 3 8.87 -17.06 10.29
N SER A 4 9.44 -15.95 9.80
CA SER A 4 9.18 -14.61 10.38
C SER A 4 7.83 -14.08 9.89
N ALA A 5 6.88 -13.87 10.80
CA ALA A 5 5.62 -13.19 10.51
C ALA A 5 5.85 -11.67 10.47
N TYR A 6 5.10 -10.98 9.60
CA TYR A 6 5.11 -9.52 9.49
C TYR A 6 3.77 -8.98 9.99
N GLY A 7 3.79 -7.87 10.73
CA GLY A 7 2.60 -7.20 11.24
C GLY A 7 1.87 -7.94 12.37
N SER A 8 0.61 -7.55 12.59
CA SER A 8 -0.26 -8.13 13.61
C SER A 8 -0.71 -9.56 13.28
N ARG A 9 -0.80 -10.41 14.31
CA ARG A 9 -1.23 -11.81 14.18
C ARG A 9 -2.70 -12.07 14.52
N PHE A 10 -3.36 -11.14 15.18
CA PHE A 10 -4.75 -11.29 15.60
C PHE A 10 -5.64 -10.35 14.81
N THR A 11 -6.87 -10.79 14.55
CA THR A 11 -7.90 -10.01 13.84
C THR A 11 -9.10 -9.73 14.74
N ALA A 12 -9.48 -10.68 15.58
CA ALA A 12 -10.58 -10.48 16.51
C ALA A 12 -10.24 -9.41 17.56
N LEU A 13 -11.16 -8.47 17.73
CA LEU A 13 -11.09 -7.42 18.75
C LEU A 13 -12.45 -7.35 19.46
N ASN A 14 -12.44 -7.35 20.79
CA ASN A 14 -13.65 -7.37 21.61
C ASN A 14 -13.37 -6.77 23.00
N HIS A 15 -13.03 -5.49 23.03
CA HIS A 15 -12.51 -4.82 24.22
C HIS A 15 -13.10 -3.41 24.38
N HIS A 16 -13.00 -2.84 25.59
CA HIS A 16 -13.47 -1.48 25.85
C HIS A 16 -12.51 -0.46 25.25
N ALA A 17 -13.02 0.68 24.79
CA ALA A 17 -12.18 1.73 24.23
C ALA A 17 -11.54 2.58 25.34
N ALA A 18 -10.28 2.97 25.15
CA ALA A 18 -9.54 3.87 26.02
C ALA A 18 -8.69 4.86 25.19
N SER A 19 -8.42 6.04 25.75
CA SER A 19 -7.55 7.06 25.13
C SER A 19 -6.13 6.99 25.66
N LEU A 20 -5.15 7.49 24.91
CA LEU A 20 -3.71 7.46 25.23
C LEU A 20 -3.33 7.95 26.65
N HIS A 21 -4.18 8.77 27.29
CA HIS A 21 -3.95 9.33 28.61
C HIS A 21 -4.57 8.46 29.70
N PHE A 22 -3.89 7.38 30.08
CA PHE A 22 -4.33 6.49 31.17
C PHE A 22 -3.74 6.90 32.51
N PRO A 23 -4.46 6.70 33.63
CA PRO A 23 -3.84 6.72 34.94
C PRO A 23 -2.82 5.56 35.08
N PRO A 24 -1.71 5.75 35.81
CA PRO A 24 -0.58 4.79 35.86
C PRO A 24 -0.92 3.41 36.44
N SER A 25 -2.12 3.22 36.99
CA SER A 25 -2.63 1.95 37.53
C SER A 25 -3.70 1.27 36.65
N ALA A 26 -3.94 1.76 35.43
CA ALA A 26 -4.96 1.20 34.54
C ALA A 26 -4.51 -0.14 33.91
N ASP A 27 -5.38 -1.15 33.96
CA ASP A 27 -5.16 -2.43 33.27
C ASP A 27 -5.46 -2.27 31.78
N LEU A 28 -4.41 -2.17 30.97
CA LEU A 28 -4.49 -2.04 29.51
C LEU A 28 -4.72 -3.38 28.79
N SER A 29 -4.69 -4.51 29.49
CA SER A 29 -4.82 -5.84 28.87
C SER A 29 -6.18 -6.09 28.22
N ARG A 30 -7.19 -5.27 28.55
CA ARG A 30 -8.58 -5.38 28.05
C ARG A 30 -9.10 -4.06 27.45
N ALA A 31 -8.19 -3.18 27.06
CA ALA A 31 -8.50 -1.88 26.47
C ALA A 31 -8.03 -1.82 25.01
N VAL A 32 -8.84 -1.19 24.15
CA VAL A 32 -8.48 -0.82 22.79
C VAL A 32 -8.09 0.64 22.77
N LEU A 33 -6.90 0.92 22.24
CA LEU A 33 -6.40 2.28 22.13
C LEU A 33 -6.79 2.87 20.79
N ILE A 34 -7.53 3.97 20.82
CA ILE A 34 -7.71 4.83 19.64
C ILE A 34 -6.66 5.92 19.74
N ILE A 35 -5.74 5.95 18.78
CA ILE A 35 -4.63 6.90 18.77
C ILE A 35 -4.66 7.68 17.45
N PRO A 36 -4.95 8.99 17.47
CA PRO A 36 -4.75 9.85 16.32
C PRO A 36 -3.28 9.85 15.93
N LEU A 37 -2.98 9.68 14.64
CA LEU A 37 -1.60 9.63 14.15
C LEU A 37 -0.82 10.92 14.45
N ARG A 38 -1.52 12.06 14.53
CA ARG A 38 -0.93 13.36 14.89
C ARG A 38 -0.48 13.45 16.35
N GLU A 39 -1.00 12.57 17.21
CA GLU A 39 -0.66 12.50 18.64
C GLU A 39 0.45 11.46 18.93
N LEU A 40 0.84 10.65 17.94
CA LEU A 40 1.97 9.73 18.05
C LEU A 40 3.28 10.52 18.01
N ASN A 41 3.75 10.94 19.19
CA ASN A 41 5.06 11.56 19.33
C ASN A 41 6.14 10.48 19.39
N ILE A 42 6.61 10.02 18.22
CA ILE A 42 7.89 9.30 18.12
C ILE A 42 8.95 10.39 18.27
N THR A 43 9.63 10.40 19.41
CA THR A 43 10.52 11.46 19.87
C THR A 43 11.46 11.99 18.78
N PHE A 44 11.19 13.16 18.19
CA PHE A 44 12.20 14.02 17.56
C PHE A 44 11.72 15.50 17.43
N VAL A 45 12.69 16.40 17.37
CA VAL A 45 12.75 17.75 17.96
C VAL A 45 12.01 18.89 17.21
N ARG A 46 11.71 19.92 18.02
CA ARG A 46 11.11 21.26 17.84
C ARG A 46 11.77 22.22 16.82
N GLU A 47 10.98 23.22 16.43
CA GLU A 47 11.30 24.60 15.98
C GLU A 47 11.92 24.84 14.58
N ASN A 48 11.12 25.34 13.63
CA ASN A 48 11.24 26.73 13.16
C ASN A 48 10.07 27.17 12.25
N GLY A 49 9.75 28.46 12.32
CA GLY A 49 8.61 29.07 11.63
C GLY A 49 8.82 29.26 10.13
N GLY A 50 8.01 28.56 9.33
CA GLY A 50 7.79 28.79 7.90
C GLY A 50 6.69 27.86 7.40
N ASN A 51 5.70 28.38 6.65
CA ASN A 51 4.56 27.66 6.04
C ASN A 51 4.08 26.39 6.78
N LYS A 52 3.37 26.59 7.90
CA LYS A 52 2.89 25.52 8.80
C LYS A 52 2.28 24.31 8.08
N GLN A 53 1.50 24.50 7.03
CA GLN A 53 0.82 23.40 6.32
C GLN A 53 1.74 22.50 5.50
N VAL A 54 2.84 23.02 4.92
CA VAL A 54 3.79 22.20 4.14
C VAL A 54 4.69 21.41 5.07
N HIS A 55 5.17 22.08 6.13
CA HIS A 55 6.01 21.46 7.14
C HIS A 55 5.27 20.36 7.92
N GLU A 56 4.00 20.56 8.28
CA GLU A 56 3.17 19.55 8.94
C GLU A 56 2.96 18.30 8.06
N LYS A 57 2.81 18.48 6.73
CA LYS A 57 2.65 17.37 5.79
C LYS A 57 3.91 16.53 5.64
N GLU A 58 5.08 17.17 5.53
CA GLU A 58 6.37 16.48 5.46
C GLU A 58 6.69 15.75 6.77
N GLN A 59 6.40 16.37 7.92
CA GLN A 59 6.54 15.73 9.23
C GLN A 59 5.66 14.49 9.35
N LEU A 60 4.40 14.58 8.92
CA LEU A 60 3.48 13.44 8.91
C LEU A 60 3.97 12.32 7.97
N LYS A 61 4.49 12.67 6.79
CA LYS A 61 5.07 11.71 5.84
C LYS A 61 6.22 10.92 6.49
N ASN A 62 7.14 11.62 7.17
CA ASN A 62 8.28 10.98 7.85
C ASN A 62 7.83 10.10 9.02
N LEU A 63 6.90 10.58 9.84
CA LEU A 63 6.34 9.83 10.96
C LEU A 63 5.68 8.52 10.48
N LEU A 64 4.89 8.60 9.40
CA LEU A 64 4.23 7.44 8.80
C LEU A 64 5.24 6.44 8.23
N ALA A 65 6.29 6.93 7.56
CA ALA A 65 7.33 6.07 7.01
C ALA A 65 8.08 5.29 8.12
N GLU A 66 8.42 5.96 9.23
CA GLU A 66 9.05 5.31 10.39
C GLU A 66 8.12 4.33 11.10
N LEU A 67 6.88 4.75 11.36
CA LEU A 67 5.86 3.91 11.98
C LEU A 67 5.64 2.63 11.16
N GLU A 68 5.56 2.75 9.85
CA GLU A 68 5.39 1.62 8.95
C GLU A 68 6.58 0.65 8.99
N GLN A 69 7.81 1.16 8.98
CA GLN A 69 9.00 0.31 9.13
C GLN A 69 8.97 -0.49 10.43
N LEU A 70 8.55 0.15 11.53
CA LEU A 70 8.39 -0.51 12.82
C LEU A 70 7.28 -1.56 12.78
N LEU A 71 6.11 -1.24 12.24
CA LEU A 71 4.96 -2.15 12.22
C LEU A 71 5.17 -3.38 11.33
N ILE A 72 5.87 -3.24 10.21
CA ILE A 72 6.16 -4.36 9.31
C ILE A 72 7.10 -5.36 10.00
N HIS A 73 8.16 -4.87 10.65
CA HIS A 73 9.21 -5.72 11.22
C HIS A 73 8.97 -6.12 12.68
N ALA A 74 8.04 -5.48 13.38
CA ALA A 74 7.68 -5.83 14.75
C ALA A 74 6.75 -7.04 14.79
N ASN A 75 7.02 -7.94 15.75
CA ASN A 75 6.08 -8.99 16.12
C ASN A 75 5.09 -8.43 17.14
N ILE A 76 3.91 -8.04 16.68
CA ILE A 76 2.88 -7.42 17.52
C ILE A 76 1.83 -8.48 17.89
N PRO A 77 1.72 -8.85 19.18
CA PRO A 77 0.78 -9.87 19.64
C PRO A 77 -0.67 -9.34 19.79
N TYR A 78 -0.97 -8.18 19.22
CA TYR A 78 -2.27 -7.50 19.32
C TYR A 78 -2.73 -7.02 17.94
N PRO A 79 -4.06 -7.02 17.67
CA PRO A 79 -4.63 -6.46 16.44
C PRO A 79 -4.33 -4.97 16.31
N VAL A 80 -3.71 -4.58 15.20
CA VAL A 80 -3.53 -3.17 14.82
C VAL A 80 -4.37 -2.91 13.57
N TYR A 81 -5.29 -1.96 13.66
CA TYR A 81 -6.17 -1.56 12.57
C TYR A 81 -5.97 -0.08 12.25
N PHE A 82 -6.04 0.24 10.97
CA PHE A 82 -6.06 1.61 10.49
C PHE A 82 -7.47 1.97 10.03
N ALA A 83 -7.93 3.15 10.40
CA ALA A 83 -9.20 3.71 9.98
C ALA A 83 -8.98 5.15 9.51
N PHE A 84 -9.78 5.60 8.55
CA PHE A 84 -9.81 7.00 8.16
C PHE A 84 -10.50 7.82 9.26
N GLU A 85 -10.05 9.07 9.42
CA GLU A 85 -10.72 10.05 10.29
C GLU A 85 -12.18 10.22 9.84
N ASN A 86 -13.13 10.17 10.78
CA ASN A 86 -14.56 10.34 10.55
C ASN A 86 -15.15 11.07 11.76
N ASP A 87 -16.10 11.97 11.53
CA ASP A 87 -16.76 12.77 12.57
C ASP A 87 -17.31 11.89 13.71
N GLU A 88 -17.84 10.71 13.35
CA GLU A 88 -18.32 9.72 14.33
C GLU A 88 -17.20 9.20 15.25
N ILE A 89 -16.03 8.87 14.69
CA ILE A 89 -14.87 8.39 15.46
C ILE A 89 -14.33 9.51 16.36
N ASP A 90 -14.31 10.73 15.85
CA ASP A 90 -13.84 11.90 16.60
C ASP A 90 -14.75 12.22 17.78
N THR A 91 -16.07 12.09 17.61
CA THR A 91 -17.03 12.24 18.72
C THR A 91 -16.81 11.17 19.80
N VAL A 92 -16.64 9.90 19.40
CA VAL A 92 -16.38 8.79 20.32
C VAL A 92 -15.04 9.01 21.04
N LEU A 93 -14.00 9.44 20.34
CA LEU A 93 -12.69 9.72 20.94
C LEU A 93 -12.76 10.88 21.94
N ALA A 94 -13.50 11.95 21.63
CA ALA A 94 -13.69 13.08 22.53
C ALA A 94 -14.40 12.65 23.82
N ASP A 95 -15.43 11.80 23.71
CA ASP A 95 -16.15 11.26 24.87
C ASP A 95 -15.25 10.34 25.71
N ILE A 96 -14.45 9.49 25.09
CA ILE A 96 -13.48 8.62 25.79
C ILE A 96 -12.45 9.49 26.53
N LYS A 97 -11.85 10.49 25.88
CA LYS A 97 -10.89 11.41 26.50
C LYS A 97 -11.48 12.14 27.71
N LYS A 98 -12.74 12.55 27.61
CA LYS A 98 -13.47 13.19 28.72
C LYS A 98 -13.68 12.23 29.89
N ASN A 99 -14.09 10.99 29.63
CA ASN A 99 -14.32 9.98 30.66
C ASN A 99 -13.02 9.55 31.36
N ASP A 100 -11.94 9.39 30.59
CA ASP A 100 -10.61 9.07 31.12
C ASP A 100 -10.07 10.22 31.98
N ALA A 101 -10.27 11.49 31.58
CA ALA A 101 -9.88 12.66 32.37
C ALA A 101 -10.64 12.78 33.70
N ILE A 102 -11.89 12.30 33.75
CA ILE A 102 -12.71 12.23 34.97
C ILE A 102 -12.26 11.05 35.88
N GLY A 103 -11.35 10.21 35.43
CA GLY A 103 -10.85 9.05 36.17
C GLY A 103 -11.83 7.87 36.20
N GLN A 104 -12.78 7.83 35.27
CA GLN A 104 -13.71 6.72 35.08
C GLN A 104 -13.45 6.03 33.72
N PRO A 105 -12.34 5.29 33.58
CA PRO A 105 -12.05 4.58 32.34
C PRO A 105 -13.15 3.56 32.04
N ALA A 106 -13.42 3.33 30.76
CA ALA A 106 -14.43 2.38 30.32
C ALA A 106 -14.02 0.95 30.70
N THR A 107 -14.81 0.33 31.56
CA THR A 107 -14.63 -1.06 32.00
C THR A 107 -15.95 -1.78 32.00
N ALA A 108 -15.92 -3.10 32.18
CA ALA A 108 -17.14 -3.89 32.29
C ALA A 108 -18.06 -3.40 33.42
N THR A 109 -17.53 -2.76 34.47
CA THR A 109 -18.32 -2.28 35.61
C THR A 109 -18.77 -0.83 35.44
N THR A 110 -17.97 0.05 34.85
CA THR A 110 -18.33 1.47 34.64
C THR A 110 -19.16 1.70 33.37
N GLY A 111 -19.20 0.74 32.45
CA GLY A 111 -19.82 0.92 31.13
C GLY A 111 -18.94 1.80 30.23
N GLY A 112 -19.40 2.04 29.00
CA GLY A 112 -18.71 2.88 28.03
C GLY A 112 -18.67 2.28 26.63
N TYR A 113 -17.82 2.83 25.77
CA TYR A 113 -17.68 2.36 24.40
C TYR A 113 -16.92 1.04 24.35
N LYS A 114 -17.44 0.12 23.54
CA LYS A 114 -16.89 -1.20 23.28
C LYS A 114 -16.68 -1.36 21.79
N LEU A 115 -15.46 -1.69 21.42
CA LEU A 115 -15.06 -1.90 20.03
C LEU A 115 -15.06 -3.40 19.76
N VAL A 116 -15.73 -3.80 18.68
CA VAL A 116 -15.85 -5.20 18.29
C VAL A 116 -15.57 -5.35 16.80
N ILE A 117 -14.63 -6.22 16.48
CA ILE A 117 -14.33 -6.66 15.12
C ILE A 117 -14.60 -8.17 15.05
N PRO A 118 -15.76 -8.58 14.51
CA PRO A 118 -16.15 -9.98 14.42
C PRO A 118 -15.59 -10.60 13.14
N THR A 119 -14.26 -10.72 13.04
CA THR A 119 -13.61 -11.38 11.90
C THR A 119 -13.15 -12.78 12.27
N PRO A 120 -13.34 -13.78 11.38
CA PRO A 120 -12.77 -15.10 11.57
C PRO A 120 -11.24 -15.06 11.54
N GLU A 121 -10.61 -16.14 12.00
CA GLU A 121 -9.16 -16.29 11.89
C GLU A 121 -8.73 -16.29 10.40
N PRO A 122 -7.64 -15.58 10.05
CA PRO A 122 -7.17 -15.48 8.67
C PRO A 122 -6.81 -16.85 8.10
N LYS A 123 -7.24 -17.12 6.87
CA LYS A 123 -6.88 -18.36 6.17
C LYS A 123 -5.74 -18.10 5.21
N LYS A 124 -4.85 -19.09 5.11
CA LYS A 124 -3.76 -19.08 4.13
C LYS A 124 -4.33 -19.17 2.72
N VAL A 125 -3.91 -18.26 1.85
CA VAL A 125 -4.18 -18.30 0.41
C VAL A 125 -3.26 -19.36 -0.21
N ALA A 126 -3.84 -20.41 -0.79
CA ALA A 126 -3.10 -21.58 -1.26
C ALA A 126 -2.23 -21.30 -2.51
N SER A 127 -2.73 -20.47 -3.43
CA SER A 127 -2.06 -20.15 -4.69
C SER A 127 -2.39 -18.71 -5.13
N PRO A 128 -1.70 -17.71 -4.57
CA PRO A 128 -1.89 -16.32 -5.00
C PRO A 128 -1.46 -16.17 -6.46
N THR A 129 -2.30 -15.56 -7.29
CA THR A 129 -2.04 -15.35 -8.71
C THR A 129 -1.40 -13.99 -8.96
N ILE A 130 -0.45 -13.96 -9.89
CA ILE A 130 0.19 -12.77 -10.44
C ILE A 130 -0.20 -12.62 -11.90
N THR A 131 -0.40 -11.38 -12.33
CA THR A 131 -0.80 -11.07 -13.70
C THR A 131 0.23 -10.13 -14.32
N ASN A 132 0.91 -10.57 -15.37
CA ASN A 132 1.80 -9.71 -16.14
C ASN A 132 1.09 -9.29 -17.43
N ILE A 133 1.19 -8.01 -17.78
CA ILE A 133 0.64 -7.46 -19.02
C ILE A 133 1.82 -7.02 -19.89
N GLN A 134 1.80 -7.40 -21.15
CA GLN A 134 2.79 -6.94 -22.12
C GLN A 134 2.10 -6.34 -23.35
N GLY A 135 2.65 -5.24 -23.87
CA GLY A 135 2.23 -4.59 -25.10
C GLY A 135 3.40 -4.49 -26.07
N TRP A 136 3.17 -4.80 -27.34
CA TRP A 136 4.18 -4.74 -28.40
C TRP A 136 3.90 -3.62 -29.37
N LEU A 137 4.93 -2.82 -29.67
CA LEU A 137 4.89 -1.83 -30.74
C LEU A 137 5.99 -2.14 -31.75
N SER A 138 5.57 -2.50 -32.96
CA SER A 138 6.48 -3.02 -33.98
C SER A 138 7.29 -1.92 -34.66
N GLY A 139 8.60 -2.12 -34.82
CA GLY A 139 9.48 -1.20 -35.55
C GLY A 139 9.34 -1.33 -37.07
N LEU A 140 9.92 -0.37 -37.81
CA LEU A 140 9.96 -0.42 -39.27
C LEU A 140 11.05 -1.40 -39.72
N LYS A 141 10.65 -2.47 -40.40
CA LYS A 141 11.57 -3.41 -41.04
C LYS A 141 11.84 -2.96 -42.48
N VAL A 142 13.11 -2.93 -42.89
CA VAL A 142 13.46 -2.69 -44.30
C VAL A 142 13.28 -3.99 -45.06
N ASP A 143 12.56 -3.93 -46.19
CA ASP A 143 12.35 -5.09 -47.05
C ASP A 143 13.71 -5.71 -47.48
N GLY A 144 13.91 -6.98 -47.13
CA GLY A 144 15.14 -7.74 -47.41
C GLY A 144 15.96 -8.15 -46.19
N ASP A 145 15.69 -7.59 -45.00
CA ASP A 145 16.39 -8.00 -43.77
C ASP A 145 15.79 -9.29 -43.20
N THR A 146 16.56 -10.37 -43.15
CA THR A 146 16.13 -11.65 -42.58
C THR A 146 16.23 -11.66 -41.04
N ASN A 147 17.04 -10.76 -40.47
CA ASN A 147 17.20 -10.63 -39.03
C ASN A 147 15.97 -10.02 -38.36
N GLN A 148 15.72 -10.43 -37.12
CA GLN A 148 14.72 -9.80 -36.27
C GLN A 148 15.24 -8.43 -35.84
N LEU A 149 14.34 -7.44 -35.80
CA LEU A 149 14.68 -6.10 -35.30
C LEU A 149 15.02 -6.19 -33.81
N PRO A 150 16.01 -5.41 -33.34
CA PRO A 150 16.31 -5.31 -31.92
C PRO A 150 15.12 -4.73 -31.16
N THR A 151 14.98 -5.15 -29.91
CA THR A 151 13.87 -4.77 -29.04
C THR A 151 14.39 -4.03 -27.81
N ILE A 152 13.75 -2.90 -27.50
CA ILE A 152 13.95 -2.15 -26.25
C ILE A 152 12.73 -2.42 -25.36
N ALA A 153 12.97 -2.92 -24.16
CA ALA A 153 11.90 -3.18 -23.20
C ALA A 153 11.78 -2.01 -22.21
N ILE A 154 10.56 -1.52 -21.99
CA ILE A 154 10.23 -0.51 -20.98
C ILE A 154 9.31 -1.19 -19.99
N VAL A 155 9.73 -1.27 -18.74
CA VAL A 155 9.08 -2.12 -17.75
C VAL A 155 8.79 -1.34 -16.47
N ALA A 156 7.63 -1.58 -15.87
CA ALA A 156 7.28 -1.03 -14.57
C ALA A 156 6.57 -2.09 -13.74
N SER A 157 6.94 -2.18 -12.46
CA SER A 157 6.20 -3.02 -11.52
C SER A 157 5.06 -2.23 -10.90
N TYR A 158 3.92 -2.90 -10.71
CA TYR A 158 2.72 -2.24 -10.23
C TYR A 158 2.36 -2.63 -8.79
N ASP A 159 2.80 -3.77 -8.28
CA ASP A 159 2.36 -4.23 -6.96
C ASP A 159 2.95 -3.44 -5.81
N THR A 160 2.19 -3.28 -4.74
CA THR A 160 2.56 -2.56 -3.53
C THR A 160 2.50 -3.48 -2.32
N PHE A 161 3.11 -3.03 -1.23
CA PHE A 161 3.05 -3.63 0.08
C PHE A 161 3.31 -2.56 1.12
N GLY A 162 2.52 -2.59 2.20
CA GLY A 162 2.66 -1.70 3.34
C GLY A 162 2.11 -2.35 4.62
N ALA A 163 2.23 -1.67 5.75
CA ALA A 163 1.75 -2.15 7.05
C ALA A 163 0.25 -2.45 7.06
N ALA A 164 -0.52 -1.69 6.29
CA ALA A 164 -1.93 -1.96 6.02
C ALA A 164 -2.12 -2.23 4.52
N PRO A 165 -2.12 -3.50 4.08
CA PRO A 165 -2.19 -3.82 2.66
C PRO A 165 -3.40 -3.19 1.96
N ALA A 166 -4.57 -3.13 2.62
CA ALA A 166 -5.78 -2.54 2.05
C ALA A 166 -5.69 -1.03 1.77
N LEU A 167 -4.75 -0.32 2.40
CA LEU A 167 -4.51 1.11 2.23
C LEU A 167 -3.24 1.40 1.42
N SER A 168 -2.52 0.36 1.01
CA SER A 168 -1.26 0.45 0.27
C SER A 168 -1.54 0.74 -1.21
N VAL A 169 -1.76 2.01 -1.54
CA VAL A 169 -2.00 2.48 -2.91
C VAL A 169 -0.72 2.54 -3.73
N GLY A 170 0.36 3.01 -3.10
CA GLY A 170 1.68 3.18 -3.71
C GLY A 170 1.67 4.07 -4.95
N SER A 171 1.16 5.29 -4.80
CA SER A 171 1.01 6.25 -5.90
C SER A 171 2.36 6.68 -6.48
N ASP A 172 3.36 6.93 -5.64
CA ASP A 172 4.72 7.28 -6.05
C ASP A 172 5.58 6.04 -6.28
N SER A 173 5.69 5.14 -5.29
CA SER A 173 6.70 4.06 -5.28
C SER A 173 6.66 3.25 -6.58
N ASN A 174 5.46 2.85 -7.01
CA ASN A 174 5.23 2.02 -8.21
C ASN A 174 4.21 2.65 -9.17
N GLY A 175 3.21 3.38 -8.66
CA GLY A 175 2.17 3.99 -9.49
C GLY A 175 2.70 5.00 -10.50
N SER A 176 3.68 5.82 -10.10
CA SER A 176 4.31 6.81 -10.98
C SER A 176 4.99 6.16 -12.18
N GLY A 177 5.64 5.00 -11.98
CA GLY A 177 6.29 4.22 -13.04
C GLY A 177 5.27 3.63 -14.03
N VAL A 178 4.15 3.11 -13.54
CA VAL A 178 3.05 2.59 -14.38
C VAL A 178 2.45 3.70 -15.24
N VAL A 179 2.14 4.85 -14.65
CA VAL A 179 1.60 6.01 -15.38
C VAL A 179 2.58 6.47 -16.44
N ALA A 180 3.86 6.58 -16.09
CA ALA A 180 4.88 6.99 -17.04
C ALA A 180 5.02 6.00 -18.19
N LEU A 181 4.98 4.70 -17.93
CA LEU A 181 5.04 3.67 -18.96
C LEU A 181 3.87 3.80 -19.95
N LEU A 182 2.65 3.99 -19.45
CA LEU A 182 1.47 4.17 -20.29
C LEU A 182 1.53 5.46 -21.13
N GLU A 183 2.03 6.55 -20.55
CA GLU A 183 2.22 7.79 -21.31
C GLU A 183 3.31 7.66 -22.37
N ILE A 184 4.41 6.97 -22.07
CA ILE A 184 5.45 6.67 -23.06
C ILE A 184 4.86 5.80 -24.17
N ALA A 185 4.07 4.77 -23.85
CA ALA A 185 3.41 3.94 -24.86
C ALA A 185 2.53 4.79 -25.79
N ARG A 186 1.73 5.71 -25.24
CA ARG A 186 0.91 6.65 -26.02
C ARG A 186 1.74 7.56 -26.93
N LEU A 187 2.81 8.16 -26.40
CA LEU A 187 3.70 9.05 -27.17
C LEU A 187 4.38 8.30 -28.33
N PHE A 188 4.84 7.07 -28.08
CA PHE A 188 5.46 6.25 -29.11
C PHE A 188 4.47 5.67 -30.10
N CYS A 189 3.22 5.39 -29.71
CA CYS A 189 2.16 5.03 -30.64
C CYS A 189 1.97 6.11 -31.72
N LEU A 190 1.89 7.38 -31.30
CA LEU A 190 1.80 8.52 -32.21
C LEU A 190 3.05 8.64 -33.10
N LEU A 191 4.24 8.45 -32.53
CA LEU A 191 5.50 8.53 -33.27
C LEU A 191 5.64 7.40 -34.30
N TYR A 192 5.23 6.17 -33.97
CA TYR A 192 5.36 4.98 -34.82
C TYR A 192 4.23 4.89 -35.87
N SER A 193 3.14 5.64 -35.68
CA SER A 193 2.05 5.73 -36.67
C SER A 193 2.50 6.30 -38.02
N ASN A 194 3.51 7.17 -38.01
CA ASN A 194 4.06 7.74 -39.25
C ASN A 194 5.31 6.95 -39.69
N PRO A 195 5.34 6.40 -40.92
CA PRO A 195 6.46 5.59 -41.40
C PRO A 195 7.79 6.35 -41.48
N LYS A 196 7.78 7.68 -41.54
CA LYS A 196 9.00 8.51 -41.56
C LYS A 196 9.67 8.62 -40.19
N THR A 197 8.86 8.63 -39.13
CA THR A 197 9.31 8.76 -37.74
C THR A 197 9.42 7.40 -37.04
N ARG A 198 8.91 6.33 -37.65
CA ARG A 198 8.98 4.96 -37.12
C ARG A 198 10.43 4.48 -37.08
N GLY A 199 10.88 4.16 -35.87
CA GLY A 199 12.23 3.68 -35.61
C GLY A 199 12.48 2.23 -36.06
N ARG A 200 13.77 1.87 -36.15
CA ARG A 200 14.23 0.49 -36.45
C ARG A 200 14.35 -0.39 -35.20
N TYR A 201 13.56 -0.11 -34.17
CA TYR A 201 13.52 -0.88 -32.92
C TYR A 201 12.07 -1.25 -32.62
N ASN A 202 11.88 -2.47 -32.13
CA ASN A 202 10.62 -2.84 -31.48
C ASN A 202 10.61 -2.28 -30.06
N LEU A 203 9.46 -1.78 -29.61
CA LEU A 203 9.27 -1.38 -28.23
C LEU A 203 8.36 -2.40 -27.55
N LEU A 204 8.86 -2.94 -26.44
CA LEU A 204 8.13 -3.88 -25.59
C LEU A 204 7.77 -3.17 -24.29
N PHE A 205 6.49 -2.99 -24.03
CA PHE A 205 5.98 -2.43 -22.79
C PHE A 205 5.59 -3.56 -21.85
N GLY A 206 6.15 -3.61 -20.64
CA GLY A 206 5.89 -4.66 -19.65
C GLY A 206 5.38 -4.09 -18.33
N LEU A 207 4.17 -4.48 -17.92
CA LEU A 207 3.64 -4.22 -16.58
C LEU A 207 3.70 -5.51 -15.78
N THR A 208 4.58 -5.53 -14.78
CA THR A 208 4.92 -6.74 -14.03
C THR A 208 4.35 -6.71 -12.62
N SER A 209 3.86 -7.88 -12.21
CA SER A 209 3.44 -8.15 -10.84
C SER A 209 4.64 -8.66 -10.01
N GLY A 210 4.51 -8.68 -8.69
CA GLY A 210 5.46 -9.30 -7.79
C GLY A 210 6.61 -8.40 -7.35
N GLY A 211 6.54 -7.08 -7.53
CA GLY A 211 7.61 -6.12 -7.21
C GLY A 211 8.18 -6.27 -5.79
N PRO A 212 7.37 -6.05 -4.73
CA PRO A 212 7.81 -6.20 -3.33
C PRO A 212 8.29 -7.62 -2.99
N TYR A 213 7.89 -8.61 -3.80
CA TYR A 213 8.16 -10.03 -3.60
C TYR A 213 9.36 -10.50 -4.45
N ASN A 214 10.43 -9.70 -4.47
CA ASN A 214 11.64 -9.90 -5.27
C ASN A 214 11.39 -9.88 -6.79
N TYR A 215 10.44 -9.06 -7.28
CA TYR A 215 10.11 -8.98 -8.72
C TYR A 215 9.83 -10.36 -9.35
N ASN A 216 9.06 -11.19 -8.65
CA ASN A 216 8.80 -12.56 -9.08
C ASN A 216 8.05 -12.62 -10.42
N GLY A 217 7.12 -11.69 -10.66
CA GLY A 217 6.42 -11.64 -11.94
C GLY A 217 7.34 -11.28 -13.09
N THR A 218 8.26 -10.32 -12.92
CA THR A 218 9.31 -10.04 -13.93
C THR A 218 10.16 -11.28 -14.19
N GLN A 219 10.55 -12.01 -13.14
CA GLN A 219 11.35 -13.22 -13.29
C GLN A 219 10.62 -14.29 -14.12
N LYS A 220 9.34 -14.53 -13.84
CA LYS A 220 8.58 -15.55 -14.56
C LYS A 220 8.20 -15.10 -15.97
N TRP A 221 7.80 -13.84 -16.14
CA TRP A 221 7.58 -13.21 -17.43
C TRP A 221 8.79 -13.39 -18.36
N LEU A 222 10.00 -13.09 -17.88
CA LEU A 222 11.22 -13.28 -18.67
C LEU A 222 11.55 -14.75 -18.95
N ARG A 223 11.16 -15.68 -18.07
CA ARG A 223 11.32 -17.13 -18.31
C ARG A 223 10.32 -17.66 -19.32
N SER A 224 9.15 -17.03 -19.46
CA SER A 224 8.16 -17.38 -20.47
C SER A 224 8.66 -17.10 -21.89
N PHE A 225 9.65 -16.21 -22.04
CA PHE A 225 10.22 -15.88 -23.33
C PHE A 225 11.14 -16.96 -23.87
N ASP A 226 10.90 -17.30 -25.14
CA ASP A 226 11.83 -18.09 -25.94
C ASP A 226 13.22 -17.46 -25.93
N GLN A 227 14.25 -18.30 -26.01
CA GLN A 227 15.63 -17.84 -25.98
C GLN A 227 15.91 -16.80 -27.07
N ARG A 228 15.35 -16.99 -28.28
CA ARG A 228 15.48 -16.07 -29.41
C ARG A 228 14.90 -14.68 -29.11
N LEU A 229 13.74 -14.63 -28.45
CA LEU A 229 13.14 -13.35 -28.06
C LEU A 229 13.98 -12.65 -26.99
N ARG A 230 14.48 -13.39 -25.99
CA ARG A 230 15.39 -12.83 -24.98
C ARG A 230 16.69 -12.27 -25.57
N GLU A 231 17.26 -12.95 -26.55
CA GLU A 231 18.46 -12.49 -27.25
C GLU A 231 18.19 -11.28 -28.17
N SER A 232 16.95 -11.09 -28.62
CA SER A 232 16.54 -9.90 -29.37
C SER A 232 16.35 -8.64 -28.51
N ILE A 233 16.28 -8.78 -27.18
CA ILE A 233 16.18 -7.64 -26.26
C ILE A 233 17.60 -7.11 -26.00
N ASP A 234 17.94 -5.99 -26.62
CA ASP A 234 19.24 -5.35 -26.46
C ASP A 234 19.41 -4.81 -25.02
N TYR A 235 18.39 -4.08 -24.57
CA TYR A 235 18.33 -3.59 -23.20
C TYR A 235 16.89 -3.33 -22.71
N ALA A 236 16.73 -3.31 -21.39
CA ALA A 236 15.50 -2.93 -20.71
C ALA A 236 15.68 -1.70 -19.80
N ILE A 237 14.69 -0.81 -19.77
CA ILE A 237 14.61 0.33 -18.86
C ILE A 237 13.45 0.08 -17.91
N CYS A 238 13.75 -0.05 -16.62
CA CYS A 238 12.76 -0.23 -15.57
C CYS A 238 12.45 1.12 -14.92
N LEU A 239 11.17 1.49 -14.81
CA LEU A 239 10.72 2.75 -14.19
C LEU A 239 10.23 2.48 -12.76
N ASN A 240 10.80 3.18 -11.78
CA ASN A 240 10.45 3.01 -10.37
C ASN A 240 10.54 4.33 -9.61
N SER A 241 9.48 4.75 -8.92
CA SER A 241 9.46 5.96 -8.07
C SER A 241 10.00 7.21 -8.77
N ILE A 242 9.24 7.72 -9.74
CA ILE A 242 9.56 8.92 -10.55
C ILE A 242 8.57 10.06 -10.32
N GLY A 243 7.85 10.05 -9.20
CA GLY A 243 6.80 11.02 -8.89
C GLY A 243 7.08 11.99 -7.74
N SER A 244 8.14 11.80 -6.95
CA SER A 244 8.49 12.71 -5.83
C SER A 244 9.87 13.34 -5.95
N TRP A 245 10.54 13.22 -7.09
CA TRP A 245 11.90 13.72 -7.27
C TRP A 245 11.92 15.24 -7.49
N ASP A 246 12.95 15.88 -6.94
CA ASP A 246 13.20 17.31 -7.15
C ASP A 246 13.88 17.52 -8.51
N ASN A 247 15.21 17.39 -8.55
CA ASN A 247 16.04 17.62 -9.73
C ASN A 247 17.11 16.53 -9.94
N GLU A 248 17.11 15.47 -9.12
CA GLU A 248 18.12 14.40 -9.19
C GLU A 248 17.45 13.05 -9.43
N LEU A 249 17.89 12.35 -10.47
CA LEU A 249 17.47 10.99 -10.80
C LEU A 249 18.69 10.07 -10.89
N TRP A 250 18.49 8.81 -10.53
CA TRP A 250 19.55 7.81 -10.51
C TRP A 250 19.23 6.68 -11.49
N ILE A 251 20.22 6.34 -12.31
CA ILE A 251 20.23 5.16 -13.15
C ILE A 251 21.02 4.08 -12.42
N HIS A 252 20.31 3.05 -11.94
CA HIS A 252 20.90 1.90 -11.27
C HIS A 252 21.17 0.79 -12.27
N VAL A 253 22.39 0.24 -12.23
CA VAL A 253 22.83 -0.74 -13.21
C VAL A 253 23.63 -1.86 -12.54
N SER A 254 23.40 -3.08 -13.03
CA SER A 254 24.04 -4.29 -12.51
C SER A 254 25.29 -4.73 -13.29
N LYS A 255 25.30 -4.46 -14.60
CA LYS A 255 26.46 -4.71 -15.49
C LYS A 255 27.41 -3.51 -15.43
N PRO A 256 28.71 -3.70 -15.69
CA PRO A 256 29.68 -2.63 -15.62
C PRO A 256 29.35 -1.50 -16.61
N PRO A 257 29.68 -0.25 -16.27
CA PRO A 257 29.44 0.91 -17.12
C PRO A 257 30.29 0.90 -18.41
N GLU A 258 31.20 -0.06 -18.55
CA GLU A 258 31.99 -0.29 -19.77
C GLU A 258 31.15 -0.86 -20.92
N ASN A 259 30.00 -1.48 -20.61
CA ASN A 259 29.11 -2.05 -21.61
C ASN A 259 28.57 -0.96 -22.54
N ALA A 260 28.61 -1.22 -23.85
CA ALA A 260 28.17 -0.28 -24.89
C ALA A 260 26.73 0.20 -24.68
N TYR A 261 25.79 -0.69 -24.36
CA TYR A 261 24.38 -0.33 -24.16
C TYR A 261 24.17 0.54 -22.93
N ILE A 262 24.95 0.33 -21.87
CA ILE A 262 24.83 1.13 -20.64
C ILE A 262 25.38 2.54 -20.86
N LYS A 263 26.50 2.66 -21.59
CA LYS A 263 27.02 3.96 -22.01
C LYS A 263 26.00 4.68 -22.88
N GLN A 264 25.43 3.98 -23.84
CA GLN A 264 24.40 4.54 -24.72
C GLN A 264 23.21 5.07 -23.92
N ILE A 265 22.67 4.28 -22.98
CA ILE A 265 21.59 4.72 -22.09
C ILE A 265 22.04 5.94 -21.29
N PHE A 266 23.17 5.87 -20.58
CA PHE A 266 23.59 6.95 -19.70
C PHE A 266 23.87 8.26 -20.46
N GLU A 267 24.55 8.21 -21.59
CA GLU A 267 24.82 9.36 -22.45
C GLU A 267 23.53 9.94 -23.04
N GLY A 268 22.62 9.08 -23.52
CA GLY A 268 21.31 9.50 -24.04
C GLY A 268 20.48 10.25 -22.99
N PHE A 269 20.43 9.72 -21.77
CA PHE A 269 19.74 10.38 -20.66
C PHE A 269 20.46 11.64 -20.17
N SER A 270 21.79 11.66 -20.13
CA SER A 270 22.56 12.81 -19.67
C SER A 270 22.40 14.01 -20.61
N ASN A 271 22.44 13.77 -21.93
CA ASN A 271 22.27 14.84 -22.92
C ASN A 271 20.90 15.52 -22.80
N VAL A 272 19.84 14.73 -22.69
CA VAL A 272 18.47 15.27 -22.52
C VAL A 272 18.29 15.90 -21.14
N ALA A 273 18.93 15.34 -20.11
CA ALA A 273 18.88 15.91 -18.78
C ALA A 273 19.54 17.30 -18.72
N GLU A 274 20.65 17.51 -19.44
CA GLU A 274 21.28 18.83 -19.57
C GLU A 274 20.34 19.85 -20.24
N GLU A 275 19.58 19.45 -21.26
CA GLU A 275 18.58 20.31 -21.91
C GLU A 275 17.39 20.66 -21.00
N LEU A 276 17.04 19.75 -20.08
CA LEU A 276 15.93 19.90 -19.15
C LEU A 276 16.34 20.46 -17.77
N ASP A 277 17.61 20.79 -17.57
CA ASP A 277 18.21 21.23 -16.30
C ASP A 277 18.00 20.22 -15.15
N ILE A 278 18.15 18.93 -15.46
CA ILE A 278 18.02 17.79 -14.54
C ILE A 278 19.40 17.16 -14.33
N LYS A 279 19.69 16.69 -13.11
CA LYS A 279 20.90 15.89 -12.84
C LYS A 279 20.58 14.41 -12.89
N VAL A 280 21.28 13.67 -13.75
CA VAL A 280 21.18 12.22 -13.82
C VAL A 280 22.49 11.58 -13.36
N GLY A 281 22.43 10.78 -12.30
CA GLY A 281 23.58 10.06 -11.75
C GLY A 281 23.59 8.58 -12.12
N LEU A 282 24.77 8.00 -12.33
CA LEU A 282 24.93 6.56 -12.58
C LEU A 282 25.38 5.82 -11.32
N LYS A 283 24.64 4.78 -10.92
CA LYS A 283 24.99 3.91 -9.80
C LYS A 283 25.15 2.47 -10.25
N HIS A 284 26.37 1.96 -10.14
CA HIS A 284 26.70 0.58 -10.48
C HIS A 284 26.80 -0.29 -9.22
N LYS A 285 26.04 -1.40 -9.20
CA LYS A 285 26.10 -2.41 -8.14
C LYS A 285 26.12 -3.80 -8.75
N LYS A 286 27.22 -4.53 -8.54
CA LYS A 286 27.32 -5.92 -8.99
C LYS A 286 26.32 -6.82 -8.27
N ILE A 287 25.57 -7.61 -9.03
CA ILE A 287 24.61 -8.57 -8.46
C ILE A 287 25.31 -9.75 -7.80
N ASN A 288 24.78 -10.18 -6.66
CA ASN A 288 25.15 -11.45 -6.06
C ASN A 288 24.10 -12.52 -6.41
N ILE A 289 24.46 -13.44 -7.31
CA ILE A 289 23.57 -14.51 -7.81
C ILE A 289 23.16 -15.46 -6.67
N SER A 290 23.99 -15.63 -5.63
CA SER A 290 23.67 -16.52 -4.51
C SER A 290 22.63 -15.92 -3.56
N ASN A 291 22.42 -14.60 -3.59
CA ASN A 291 21.43 -13.96 -2.74
C ASN A 291 20.04 -14.10 -3.39
N PRO A 292 19.05 -14.74 -2.74
CA PRO A 292 17.71 -14.84 -3.31
C PRO A 292 17.02 -13.48 -3.42
N ARG A 293 17.40 -12.50 -2.58
CA ARG A 293 16.82 -11.17 -2.55
C ARG A 293 17.16 -10.39 -3.82
N VAL A 294 16.17 -9.71 -4.36
CA VAL A 294 16.32 -8.76 -5.46
C VAL A 294 15.75 -7.41 -5.04
N ALA A 295 16.60 -6.38 -5.03
CA ALA A 295 16.21 -5.04 -4.60
C ALA A 295 15.69 -4.17 -5.75
N TRP A 296 16.15 -4.43 -6.97
CA TRP A 296 15.75 -3.69 -8.17
C TRP A 296 15.30 -4.63 -9.28
N GLU A 297 14.33 -4.18 -10.08
CA GLU A 297 13.78 -4.99 -11.17
C GLU A 297 14.86 -5.40 -12.20
N HIS A 298 15.78 -4.49 -12.54
CA HIS A 298 16.85 -4.75 -13.52
C HIS A 298 17.82 -5.88 -13.10
N GLU A 299 17.87 -6.24 -11.81
CA GLU A 299 18.69 -7.37 -11.35
C GLU A 299 18.11 -8.71 -11.86
N GLN A 300 16.78 -8.83 -12.03
CA GLN A 300 16.16 -10.04 -12.61
C GLN A 300 16.57 -10.24 -14.08
N PHE A 301 16.59 -9.16 -14.86
CA PHE A 301 17.10 -9.18 -16.23
C PHE A 301 18.56 -9.61 -16.28
N SER A 302 19.37 -9.06 -15.38
CA SER A 302 20.80 -9.36 -15.30
C SER A 302 21.08 -10.82 -14.93
N ARG A 303 20.23 -11.46 -14.09
CA ARG A 303 20.30 -12.91 -13.82
C ARG A 303 20.04 -13.77 -15.06
N LEU A 304 19.24 -13.27 -16.00
CA LEU A 304 18.95 -13.91 -17.28
C LEU A 304 19.84 -13.39 -18.42
N ARG A 305 20.94 -12.70 -18.10
CA ARG A 305 21.95 -12.14 -19.03
C ARG A 305 21.46 -11.01 -19.94
N VAL A 306 20.23 -10.53 -19.77
CA VAL A 306 19.71 -9.34 -20.48
C VAL A 306 20.29 -8.07 -19.83
N THR A 307 20.62 -7.06 -20.64
CA THR A 307 21.11 -5.77 -20.12
C THR A 307 19.91 -4.96 -19.65
N ALA A 308 19.97 -4.39 -18.45
CA ALA A 308 18.87 -3.57 -17.95
C ALA A 308 19.37 -2.50 -16.97
N ALA A 309 18.62 -1.40 -16.88
CA ALA A 309 18.84 -0.32 -15.94
C ALA A 309 17.52 0.10 -15.29
N THR A 310 17.54 0.46 -14.00
CA THR A 310 16.38 1.04 -13.32
C THR A 310 16.58 2.54 -13.16
N LEU A 311 15.62 3.33 -13.61
CA LEU A 311 15.53 4.76 -13.34
C LEU A 311 14.69 4.98 -12.08
N SER A 312 15.26 5.65 -11.07
CA SER A 312 14.55 5.95 -9.84
C SER A 312 15.08 7.20 -9.13
N GLU A 313 14.23 7.79 -8.30
CA GLU A 313 14.60 8.84 -7.34
C GLU A 313 15.50 8.28 -6.22
N ILE A 314 15.26 7.04 -5.81
CA ILE A 314 15.90 6.48 -4.62
C ILE A 314 17.37 6.21 -4.90
N SER A 315 18.23 6.87 -4.12
CA SER A 315 19.67 6.84 -4.32
C SER A 315 20.31 5.51 -3.86
N THR A 316 19.71 4.82 -2.90
CA THR A 316 20.21 3.55 -2.34
C THR A 316 19.19 2.44 -2.52
N ALA A 317 19.65 1.21 -2.72
CA ALA A 317 18.74 0.07 -2.84
C ALA A 317 17.89 -0.10 -1.56
N PRO A 318 16.55 -0.18 -1.67
CA PRO A 318 15.68 -0.30 -0.50
C PRO A 318 15.85 -1.64 0.24
N GLU A 319 15.59 -1.64 1.55
CA GLU A 319 15.49 -2.83 2.39
C GLU A 319 14.17 -3.61 2.16
N LEU A 320 13.97 -4.74 2.86
CA LEU A 320 12.90 -5.69 2.49
C LEU A 320 11.57 -5.00 2.80
N LEU A 321 10.67 -4.89 1.82
CA LEU A 321 9.37 -4.24 2.02
C LEU A 321 9.50 -2.77 2.50
N GLN A 322 10.64 -2.13 2.19
CA GLN A 322 10.85 -0.71 2.45
C GLN A 322 10.47 0.11 1.22
N GLY A 323 9.61 1.12 1.41
CA GLY A 323 9.25 2.05 0.34
C GLY A 323 8.51 1.37 -0.82
N THR A 324 7.70 0.35 -0.54
CA THR A 324 6.96 -0.42 -1.54
C THR A 324 5.48 0.00 -1.63
N GLY A 325 5.16 1.27 -1.45
CA GLY A 325 3.78 1.75 -1.44
C GLY A 325 3.16 1.84 -0.05
N GLY A 326 3.88 2.50 0.85
CA GLY A 326 3.51 2.63 2.25
C GLY A 326 2.24 3.44 2.54
N LEU A 327 1.86 3.56 3.82
CA LEU A 327 0.70 4.37 4.26
C LEU A 327 0.82 5.85 3.86
N PHE A 328 2.04 6.36 3.83
CA PHE A 328 2.33 7.73 3.39
C PHE A 328 2.33 7.87 1.86
N ASP A 329 2.34 6.78 1.11
CA ASP A 329 2.43 6.79 -0.34
C ASP A 329 1.06 6.93 -1.00
N SER A 330 0.49 8.11 -0.78
CA SER A 330 -0.80 8.56 -1.29
C SER A 330 -0.62 9.62 -2.37
N ARG A 331 -1.61 9.76 -3.26
CA ARG A 331 -1.66 10.78 -4.33
C ARG A 331 -1.33 12.19 -3.85
N GLN A 332 -1.68 12.54 -2.62
CA GLN A 332 -1.45 13.87 -2.03
C GLN A 332 0.04 14.25 -1.94
N PHE A 333 0.94 13.27 -1.93
CA PHE A 333 2.38 13.48 -1.81
C PHE A 333 3.11 13.36 -3.14
N VAL A 334 2.39 13.10 -4.25
CA VAL A 334 2.96 12.95 -5.58
C VAL A 334 2.98 14.28 -6.30
N ASN A 335 4.10 14.63 -6.92
CA ASN A 335 4.24 15.82 -7.73
C ASN A 335 3.96 15.50 -9.21
N GLU A 336 2.82 15.94 -9.72
CA GLU A 336 2.41 15.73 -11.12
C GLU A 336 3.42 16.33 -12.12
N THR A 337 4.07 17.43 -11.75
CA THR A 337 5.08 18.07 -12.61
C THR A 337 6.37 17.24 -12.70
N ALA A 338 6.74 16.56 -11.62
CA ALA A 338 7.90 15.69 -11.59
C ALA A 338 7.70 14.47 -12.51
N ILE A 339 6.51 13.85 -12.48
CA ILE A 339 6.23 12.73 -13.40
C ILE A 339 6.18 13.21 -14.84
N THR A 340 5.55 14.36 -15.13
CA THR A 340 5.52 14.94 -16.49
C THR A 340 6.94 15.17 -17.03
N ARG A 341 7.84 15.71 -16.20
CA ARG A 341 9.25 15.89 -16.54
C ARG A 341 9.97 14.55 -16.72
N GLY A 342 9.69 13.56 -15.87
CA GLY A 342 10.28 12.23 -15.95
C GLY A 342 9.88 11.50 -17.22
N VAL A 343 8.60 11.56 -17.59
CA VAL A 343 8.07 11.04 -18.86
C VAL A 343 8.74 11.72 -20.03
N LYS A 344 8.84 13.06 -20.01
CA LYS A 344 9.52 13.81 -21.06
C LYS A 344 10.98 13.39 -21.21
N LEU A 345 11.72 13.32 -20.10
CA LEU A 345 13.11 12.86 -20.06
C LEU A 345 13.25 11.48 -20.67
N VAL A 346 12.45 10.50 -20.25
CA VAL A 346 12.51 9.12 -20.75
C VAL A 346 12.13 9.05 -22.23
N ALA A 347 11.06 9.75 -22.65
CA ALA A 347 10.58 9.73 -24.02
C ALA A 347 11.56 10.38 -25.00
N GLU A 348 12.11 11.55 -24.68
CA GLU A 348 13.13 12.23 -25.49
C GLU A 348 14.45 11.44 -25.51
N SER A 349 14.86 10.86 -24.38
CA SER A 349 16.03 9.98 -24.33
C SER A 349 15.85 8.78 -25.24
N LEU A 350 14.68 8.12 -25.20
CA LEU A 350 14.37 6.99 -26.08
C LEU A 350 14.31 7.40 -27.55
N ALA A 351 13.72 8.56 -27.86
CA ALA A 351 13.63 9.06 -29.23
C ALA A 351 15.02 9.36 -29.83
N ASN A 352 15.95 9.87 -29.03
CA ASN A 352 17.34 10.08 -29.43
C ASN A 352 18.13 8.77 -29.60
N LEU A 353 17.80 7.75 -28.79
CA LEU A 353 18.47 6.44 -28.83
C LEU A 353 18.01 5.57 -29.99
N VAL A 354 16.74 5.67 -30.37
CA VAL A 354 16.16 4.98 -31.52
C VAL A 354 16.55 5.77 -32.78
N PRO A 355 17.39 5.24 -33.69
CA PRO A 355 17.75 5.94 -34.91
C PRO A 355 16.52 6.04 -35.81
N ILE A 356 15.82 7.17 -35.71
CA ILE A 356 14.82 7.59 -36.68
C ILE A 356 15.59 7.91 -37.95
N GLY A 357 15.09 7.48 -39.12
CA GLY A 357 15.75 7.72 -40.40
C GLY A 357 16.18 9.19 -40.50
N ARG A 358 17.43 9.42 -40.95
CA ARG A 358 18.23 10.67 -40.96
C ARG A 358 17.57 11.97 -41.50
N GLU A 359 16.27 11.99 -41.77
CA GLU A 359 15.54 13.17 -42.29
C GLU A 359 14.60 13.83 -41.27
N CYS A 360 14.47 13.33 -40.04
CA CYS A 360 13.73 14.03 -39.00
C CYS A 360 14.66 14.93 -38.17
N VAL A 361 15.15 16.00 -38.80
CA VAL A 361 15.83 17.14 -38.11
C VAL A 361 14.82 17.99 -37.32
N ASP A 362 13.52 17.74 -37.53
CA ASP A 362 12.41 18.54 -37.00
C ASP A 362 11.31 17.63 -36.40
N CYS A 363 11.70 16.56 -35.70
CA CYS A 363 10.83 15.99 -34.67
C CYS A 363 10.76 17.05 -33.57
N GLY A 364 9.87 18.04 -33.72
CA GLY A 364 9.67 19.08 -32.72
C GLY A 364 9.51 18.46 -31.32
N PRO A 365 9.86 19.20 -30.25
CA PRO A 365 9.81 18.69 -28.88
C PRO A 365 8.44 18.02 -28.68
N MET A 366 8.41 16.81 -28.10
CA MET A 366 7.18 16.10 -27.73
C MET A 366 6.41 17.00 -26.75
N THR A 367 5.63 17.93 -27.30
CA THR A 367 5.09 19.11 -26.60
C THR A 367 3.69 18.86 -26.08
N SER A 368 3.09 17.70 -26.41
CA SER A 368 1.75 17.30 -26.03
C SER A 368 1.71 16.37 -24.80
N VAL A 369 2.65 16.54 -23.86
CA VAL A 369 2.58 15.85 -22.55
C VAL A 369 1.50 16.49 -21.66
N SER A 370 1.25 17.80 -21.82
CA SER A 370 0.40 18.58 -20.91
C SER A 370 -1.11 18.33 -21.06
N GLY A 371 -1.57 17.85 -22.22
CA GLY A 371 -3.01 17.76 -22.53
C GLY A 371 -3.73 16.53 -21.95
N LEU A 372 -2.99 15.47 -21.59
CA LEU A 372 -3.56 14.17 -21.17
C LEU A 372 -3.19 13.72 -19.77
N TYR A 373 -2.31 14.45 -19.06
CA TYR A 373 -2.14 14.21 -17.63
C TYR A 373 -3.47 14.31 -16.87
N GLN A 374 -4.42 15.11 -17.36
CA GLN A 374 -5.79 15.16 -16.80
C GLN A 374 -6.65 13.92 -17.11
N SER A 375 -6.42 13.18 -18.21
CA SER A 375 -7.15 11.92 -18.47
C SER A 375 -6.53 10.74 -17.73
N ASN A 376 -5.20 10.72 -17.56
CA ASN A 376 -4.46 9.65 -16.87
C ASN A 376 -4.19 9.93 -15.38
N ALA A 377 -4.37 11.16 -14.89
CA ALA A 377 -4.52 11.45 -13.46
C ALA A 377 -5.73 10.69 -12.88
N ASN A 378 -6.74 10.40 -13.69
CA ASN A 378 -7.82 9.49 -13.31
C ASN A 378 -7.33 8.07 -13.07
N LEU A 379 -6.21 7.61 -13.67
CA LEU A 379 -5.66 6.28 -13.42
C LEU A 379 -4.98 6.18 -12.04
N LEU A 380 -4.27 7.23 -11.62
CA LEU A 380 -3.82 7.38 -10.22
C LEU A 380 -5.00 7.45 -9.26
N ASP A 381 -6.11 8.08 -9.68
CA ASP A 381 -7.35 8.21 -8.91
C ASP A 381 -8.16 6.90 -8.85
N ILE A 382 -8.15 6.10 -9.92
CA ILE A 382 -8.73 4.74 -9.99
C ILE A 382 -7.93 3.82 -9.07
N ARG A 383 -6.59 3.98 -9.02
CA ARG A 383 -5.72 3.26 -8.11
C ARG A 383 -5.88 3.70 -6.65
N GLY A 384 -6.22 4.97 -6.41
CA GLY A 384 -6.59 5.49 -5.09
C GLY A 384 -7.82 4.81 -4.46
N LYS A 385 -8.57 4.01 -5.23
CA LYS A 385 -9.77 3.30 -4.77
C LYS A 385 -9.54 1.85 -4.36
N GLY A 386 -8.33 1.30 -4.49
CA GLY A 386 -8.06 -0.08 -4.12
C GLY A 386 -6.58 -0.44 -3.96
N PRO A 387 -6.26 -1.42 -3.11
CA PRO A 387 -4.88 -1.80 -2.84
C PRO A 387 -4.25 -2.54 -4.02
N ALA A 388 -3.00 -2.22 -4.33
CA ALA A 388 -2.29 -2.81 -5.44
C ALA A 388 -1.58 -4.12 -5.05
N LEU A 389 -2.34 -5.12 -4.58
CA LEU A 389 -1.77 -6.34 -3.99
C LEU A 389 -1.85 -7.56 -4.92
N VAL A 390 -0.87 -8.45 -4.78
CA VAL A 390 -0.89 -9.79 -5.38
C VAL A 390 -2.08 -10.59 -4.86
N GLY A 391 -2.79 -11.27 -5.76
CA GLY A 391 -3.96 -12.08 -5.42
C GLY A 391 -5.21 -11.26 -5.05
N TRP A 392 -5.15 -9.94 -5.07
CA TRP A 392 -6.33 -9.09 -4.96
C TRP A 392 -7.10 -9.12 -6.27
N ASN A 393 -8.43 -9.16 -6.21
CA ASN A 393 -9.25 -9.03 -7.40
C ASN A 393 -9.43 -7.53 -7.72
N TRP A 394 -8.61 -7.01 -8.63
CA TRP A 394 -8.71 -5.61 -9.07
C TRP A 394 -9.90 -5.34 -10.00
N GLY A 395 -10.70 -6.37 -10.36
CA GLY A 395 -11.89 -6.23 -11.19
C GLY A 395 -11.65 -5.36 -12.43
N ASN A 396 -12.47 -4.30 -12.55
CA ASN A 396 -12.50 -3.38 -13.70
C ASN A 396 -11.20 -2.57 -13.90
N VAL A 397 -10.33 -2.45 -12.88
CA VAL A 397 -9.08 -1.68 -13.03
C VAL A 397 -8.11 -2.37 -13.98
N TRP A 398 -8.05 -3.71 -13.96
CA TRP A 398 -7.22 -4.45 -14.92
C TRP A 398 -7.71 -4.27 -16.35
N GLU A 399 -9.03 -4.29 -16.54
CA GLU A 399 -9.62 -4.04 -17.85
C GLU A 399 -9.29 -2.63 -18.34
N HIS A 400 -9.31 -1.62 -17.47
CA HIS A 400 -8.91 -0.26 -17.83
C HIS A 400 -7.44 -0.14 -18.21
N VAL A 401 -6.53 -0.67 -17.40
CA VAL A 401 -5.08 -0.61 -17.69
C VAL A 401 -4.74 -1.41 -18.96
N TRP A 402 -5.33 -2.59 -19.11
CA TRP A 402 -5.15 -3.42 -20.29
C TRP A 402 -5.68 -2.71 -21.55
N LYS A 403 -6.88 -2.14 -21.47
CA LYS A 403 -7.50 -1.41 -22.58
C LYS A 403 -6.67 -0.19 -22.96
N GLU A 404 -6.20 0.60 -21.99
CA GLU A 404 -5.34 1.75 -22.26
C GLU A 404 -4.06 1.33 -22.98
N LEU A 405 -3.42 0.24 -22.55
CA LEU A 405 -2.24 -0.27 -23.25
C LEU A 405 -2.58 -0.79 -24.65
N ALA A 406 -3.73 -1.45 -24.82
CA ALA A 406 -4.19 -2.00 -26.10
C ALA A 406 -4.56 -0.92 -27.11
N ASP A 407 -5.05 0.23 -26.66
CA ASP A 407 -5.35 1.35 -27.54
C ASP A 407 -4.05 2.00 -28.10
N HIS A 408 -2.91 1.81 -27.44
CA HIS A 408 -1.60 2.40 -27.81
C HIS A 408 -0.55 1.40 -28.31
N THR A 409 -0.89 0.11 -28.45
CA THR A 409 0.06 -0.93 -28.91
C THR A 409 -0.59 -1.87 -29.93
N ASP A 410 0.22 -2.53 -30.77
CA ASP A 410 -0.27 -3.39 -31.85
C ASP A 410 -0.83 -4.72 -31.29
N GLU A 411 -0.14 -5.28 -30.30
CA GLU A 411 -0.49 -6.56 -29.68
C GLU A 411 -0.35 -6.47 -28.15
N VAL A 412 -1.39 -6.88 -27.42
CA VAL A 412 -1.35 -6.97 -25.95
C VAL A 412 -1.64 -8.39 -25.51
N ASN A 413 -0.79 -8.91 -24.63
CA ASN A 413 -0.94 -10.23 -24.04
C ASN A 413 -0.98 -10.13 -22.50
N MET A 414 -1.83 -10.93 -21.88
CA MET A 414 -1.93 -11.08 -20.43
C MET A 414 -1.53 -12.48 -20.02
N GLN A 415 -0.57 -12.56 -19.10
CA GLN A 415 -0.09 -13.82 -18.54
C GLN A 415 -0.50 -13.92 -17.08
N HIS A 416 -1.20 -15.00 -16.75
CA HIS A 416 -1.54 -15.34 -15.37
C HIS A 416 -0.68 -16.48 -14.89
N GLU A 417 0.00 -16.28 -13.78
CA GLU A 417 0.86 -17.29 -13.18
C GLU A 417 0.63 -17.35 -11.67
N VAL A 418 1.01 -18.46 -11.05
CA VAL A 418 0.97 -18.59 -9.59
C VAL A 418 2.23 -17.95 -9.01
N LEU A 419 2.12 -17.12 -7.98
CA LEU A 419 3.29 -16.64 -7.27
C LEU A 419 3.98 -17.82 -6.57
N GLU A 420 5.18 -18.15 -7.02
CA GLU A 420 6.04 -19.13 -6.36
C GLU A 420 7.10 -18.36 -5.57
N GLY A 421 7.03 -18.41 -4.24
CA GLY A 421 7.93 -17.60 -3.45
C GLY A 421 7.96 -17.90 -1.97
N VAL A 422 8.74 -17.08 -1.26
CA VAL A 422 9.02 -17.17 0.17
C VAL A 422 7.84 -16.68 1.02
N PHE A 423 6.92 -15.93 0.43
CA PHE A 423 5.81 -15.29 1.12
C PHE A 423 4.53 -16.13 1.07
N THR A 424 3.85 -16.23 2.21
CA THR A 424 2.53 -16.84 2.34
C THR A 424 1.50 -15.76 2.64
N PHE A 425 0.46 -15.70 1.82
CA PHE A 425 -0.58 -14.66 1.92
C PHE A 425 -1.78 -15.16 2.73
N TYR A 426 -2.50 -14.20 3.31
CA TYR A 426 -3.71 -14.42 4.08
C TYR A 426 -4.84 -13.53 3.55
N ASP A 427 -6.08 -13.97 3.70
CA ASP A 427 -7.27 -13.36 3.07
C ASP A 427 -7.88 -12.17 3.83
N SER A 428 -7.45 -11.90 5.07
CA SER A 428 -7.99 -10.81 5.90
C SER A 428 -7.24 -9.49 5.72
N THR A 429 -7.66 -8.66 4.76
CA THR A 429 -7.06 -7.32 4.54
C THR A 429 -7.91 -6.18 5.10
N SER A 430 -9.23 -6.36 5.22
CA SER A 430 -10.17 -5.36 5.71
C SER A 430 -11.19 -5.96 6.68
N ALA A 431 -11.69 -5.14 7.60
CA ALA A 431 -12.64 -5.55 8.62
C ALA A 431 -13.63 -4.43 8.92
N ARG A 432 -14.82 -4.79 9.43
CA ARG A 432 -15.81 -3.82 9.90
C ARG A 432 -15.67 -3.63 11.40
N LEU A 433 -15.42 -2.40 11.82
CA LEU A 433 -15.41 -2.00 13.23
C LEU A 433 -16.83 -1.68 13.67
N ASN A 434 -17.34 -2.42 14.65
CA ASN A 434 -18.60 -2.12 15.30
C ASN A 434 -18.33 -1.43 16.64
N ILE A 435 -18.93 -0.26 16.84
CA ILE A 435 -18.82 0.52 18.06
C ILE A 435 -20.14 0.40 18.82
N TYR A 436 -20.10 -0.15 20.03
CA TYR A 436 -21.27 -0.29 20.89
C TYR A 436 -21.10 0.57 22.14
N GLN A 437 -22.16 1.27 22.53
CA GLN A 437 -22.23 1.89 23.84
C GLN A 437 -22.85 0.90 24.82
N VAL A 438 -22.07 0.42 25.78
CA VAL A 438 -22.49 -0.59 26.75
C VAL A 438 -22.84 0.08 28.07
N ALA A 439 -24.04 -0.21 28.57
CA ALA A 439 -24.47 0.26 29.88
C ALA A 439 -23.62 -0.36 31.00
N SER A 440 -23.48 0.36 32.11
CA SER A 440 -22.78 -0.13 33.29
C SER A 440 -23.53 -1.30 33.95
N VAL A 441 -22.81 -2.29 34.46
CA VAL A 441 -23.37 -3.35 35.33
C VAL A 441 -24.07 -2.77 36.57
N THR A 442 -23.70 -1.56 37.01
CA THR A 442 -24.40 -0.87 38.09
C THR A 442 -25.87 -0.61 37.75
N PHE A 443 -26.20 -0.38 36.47
CA PHE A 443 -27.58 -0.20 36.04
C PHE A 443 -28.41 -1.46 36.27
N ASP A 444 -27.88 -2.63 35.88
CA ASP A 444 -28.57 -3.91 36.07
C ASP A 444 -28.76 -4.24 37.55
N LEU A 445 -27.78 -3.92 38.40
CA LEU A 445 -27.90 -4.07 39.86
C LEU A 445 -28.94 -3.11 40.45
N LEU A 446 -29.02 -1.88 39.96
CA LEU A 446 -30.03 -0.91 40.39
C LEU A 446 -31.42 -1.35 39.94
N LEU A 447 -31.56 -1.85 38.71
CA LEU A 447 -32.79 -2.40 38.18
C LEU A 447 -33.25 -3.62 38.99
N LEU A 448 -32.32 -4.53 39.33
CA LEU A 448 -32.59 -5.68 40.20
C LEU A 448 -33.07 -5.23 41.59
N LEU A 449 -32.44 -4.20 42.17
CA LEU A 449 -32.86 -3.65 43.46
C LEU A 449 -34.26 -3.05 43.37
N VAL A 450 -34.55 -2.28 42.33
CA VAL A 450 -35.88 -1.67 42.11
C VAL A 450 -36.94 -2.76 41.95
N LEU A 451 -36.72 -3.74 41.07
CA LEU A 451 -37.64 -4.86 40.86
C LEU A 451 -37.82 -5.70 42.13
N GLY A 452 -36.73 -5.98 42.85
CA GLY A 452 -36.77 -6.70 44.12
C GLY A 452 -37.58 -5.94 45.18
N SER A 453 -37.34 -4.64 45.32
CA SER A 453 -38.09 -3.79 46.25
C SER A 453 -39.57 -3.71 45.89
N TYR A 454 -39.90 -3.60 44.59
CA TYR A 454 -41.28 -3.59 44.11
C TYR A 454 -42.00 -4.90 44.43
N LEU A 455 -41.37 -6.05 44.20
CA LEU A 455 -41.94 -7.36 44.52
C LEU A 455 -42.14 -7.53 46.03
N ILE A 456 -41.21 -7.06 46.86
CA ILE A 456 -41.34 -7.09 48.33
C ILE A 456 -42.51 -6.23 48.78
N VAL A 457 -42.66 -5.01 48.24
CA VAL A 457 -43.78 -4.11 48.56
C VAL A 457 -45.11 -4.72 48.11
N LEU A 458 -45.17 -5.27 46.89
CA LEU A 458 -46.37 -5.90 46.35
C LEU A 458 -46.78 -7.13 47.15
N PHE A 459 -45.82 -7.99 47.52
CA PHE A 459 -46.06 -9.12 48.41
C PHE A 459 -46.58 -8.67 49.77
N SER A 460 -45.95 -7.64 50.35
CA SER A 460 -46.36 -7.10 51.64
C SER A 460 -47.78 -6.53 51.58
N PHE A 461 -48.12 -5.80 50.52
CA PHE A 461 -49.46 -5.25 50.29
C PHE A 461 -50.52 -6.35 50.16
N LEU A 462 -50.24 -7.41 49.38
CA LEU A 462 -51.13 -8.56 49.22
C LEU A 462 -51.37 -9.31 50.54
N VAL A 463 -50.31 -9.53 51.33
CA VAL A 463 -50.44 -10.21 52.63
C VAL A 463 -51.22 -9.36 53.62
N ILE A 464 -50.96 -8.06 53.69
CA ILE A 464 -51.69 -7.13 54.57
C ILE A 464 -53.18 -7.10 54.21
N THR A 465 -53.52 -7.01 52.92
CA THR A 465 -54.91 -6.94 52.46
C THR A 465 -55.69 -8.25 52.64
N THR A 466 -55.03 -9.41 52.58
CA THR A 466 -55.71 -10.72 52.65
C THR A 466 -55.70 -11.36 54.04
N ARG A 467 -54.66 -11.13 54.86
CA ARG A 467 -54.46 -11.81 56.15
C ARG A 467 -54.29 -10.87 57.35
N GLY A 468 -54.22 -9.56 57.11
CA GLY A 468 -54.00 -8.58 58.17
C GLY A 468 -52.52 -8.41 58.54
N LEU A 469 -52.22 -7.31 59.24
CA LEU A 469 -50.85 -6.84 59.46
C LEU A 469 -50.05 -7.71 60.44
N ASP A 470 -50.74 -8.36 61.38
CA ASP A 470 -50.13 -9.20 62.42
C ASP A 470 -49.48 -10.49 61.86
N ASP A 471 -50.00 -11.00 60.74
CA ASP A 471 -49.51 -12.22 60.09
C ASP A 471 -48.24 -11.99 59.25
N LEU A 472 -48.06 -10.76 58.73
CA LEU A 472 -46.80 -10.38 58.09
C LEU A 472 -45.67 -10.28 59.12
N ILE A 473 -45.98 -9.76 60.31
CA ILE A 473 -45.04 -9.64 61.43
C ILE A 473 -44.70 -11.02 62.04
N SER A 474 -45.66 -11.96 62.04
CA SER A 474 -45.44 -13.31 62.55
C SER A 474 -44.46 -14.11 61.68
N LEU A 475 -44.41 -13.85 60.37
CA LEU A 475 -43.48 -14.45 59.39
C LEU A 475 -42.00 -14.09 59.66
N PHE A 476 -41.73 -12.91 60.22
CA PHE A 476 -40.37 -12.45 60.56
C PHE A 476 -40.02 -12.65 62.04
N ARG A 477 -40.96 -13.11 62.89
CA ARG A 477 -40.68 -13.48 64.27
C ARG A 477 -40.06 -14.87 64.34
N ARG A 478 -38.95 -15.00 65.08
CA ARG A 478 -38.39 -16.32 65.41
C ARG A 478 -39.47 -17.17 66.12
N PRO A 479 -39.68 -18.44 65.73
CA PRO A 479 -40.63 -19.29 66.42
C PRO A 479 -40.20 -19.41 67.90
N PRO A 480 -41.14 -19.35 68.86
CA PRO A 480 -40.79 -19.43 70.27
C PRO A 480 -40.07 -20.74 70.54
N SER A 481 -38.94 -20.68 71.25
CA SER A 481 -38.14 -21.85 71.60
C SER A 481 -39.01 -22.85 72.34
N ARG A 482 -39.16 -24.05 71.78
CA ARG A 482 -39.91 -25.15 72.35
C ARG A 482 -39.35 -25.45 73.74
N LYS A 483 -40.06 -25.05 74.81
CA LYS A 483 -39.72 -25.47 76.17
C LYS A 483 -39.72 -26.99 76.21
N VAL A 484 -38.56 -27.58 76.50
CA VAL A 484 -38.43 -28.99 76.86
C VAL A 484 -39.26 -29.20 78.12
N LYS A 485 -40.31 -30.01 78.04
CA LYS A 485 -40.99 -30.53 79.23
C LYS A 485 -40.05 -31.57 79.85
N THR A 486 -39.43 -31.22 80.96
CA THR A 486 -38.87 -32.17 81.93
C THR A 486 -40.00 -32.74 82.80
N ALA A 487 -39.90 -34.05 83.02
CA ALA A 487 -40.76 -34.94 83.83
C ALA A 487 -42.06 -35.39 83.16
#